data_AF-A0A938HNR5-F1
#
_entry.id   AF-A0A938HNR5-F1
#
_cell.length_a   1.000
_cell.length_b   1.000
_cell.length_c   1.000
_cell.angle_alpha   90.00
_cell.angle_beta   90.00
_cell.angle_gamma   90.00
#
_symmetry.space_group_name_H-M   'P 1'
#
loop_
_entity.id
_entity.type
_entity.pdbx_description
1 polymer ?
#
loop_
_entity_poly.entity_id
_entity_poly.type
_entity_poly.pdbx_seq_one_letter_code
_entity_poly.pdbx_strand_id
1 'polypeptide(L)'
;GVKGLAVFRTIMFLPALVPMVALAIVWLWIFNGQYGLLNNLLRPSQIYWVLYLGYALPIAGVVAAWVYDRLSLLWGASRGWAAWLAAGSTAAVIIALLHPEAGVFAFVLGERFHALRAGPPGWLADPAWAKSALVVMSLWGGGNAMVIYLAGLQDVPQHLYDAAELDGANWLQKIRHVALPAISPVILFNLIMGIIGSLQFFAVPYVISPTGSPDRSIYFLTMYLYDNAFTYLRMGYASAMAWVLFLIVFALTMLALRLSRRFVYYEGG
;
A
#
# COMPACT_ATOMS: atom_id res chain seq x y z
N GLY A 1 -9.53 -28.32 -11.85
CA GLY A 1 -9.21 -26.88 -11.97
C GLY A 1 -10.25 -26.13 -12.79
N VAL A 2 -10.94 -25.16 -12.19
CA VAL A 2 -11.99 -24.36 -12.84
C VAL A 2 -11.42 -23.57 -14.04
N LYS A 3 -11.95 -23.82 -15.24
CA LYS A 3 -11.57 -23.08 -16.46
C LYS A 3 -11.91 -21.60 -16.26
N GLY A 4 -10.94 -20.70 -16.45
CA GLY A 4 -11.14 -19.24 -16.35
C GLY A 4 -10.70 -18.57 -15.04
N LEU A 5 -10.34 -19.33 -14.01
CA LEU A 5 -9.89 -18.76 -12.72
C LEU A 5 -8.63 -17.88 -12.87
N ALA A 6 -7.73 -18.26 -13.79
CA ALA A 6 -6.54 -17.46 -14.10
C ALA A 6 -6.91 -16.11 -14.73
N VAL A 7 -7.88 -16.10 -15.64
CA VAL A 7 -8.35 -14.87 -16.32
C VAL A 7 -9.05 -13.95 -15.31
N PHE A 8 -9.92 -14.51 -14.47
CA PHE A 8 -10.60 -13.75 -13.42
C PHE A 8 -9.61 -13.07 -12.46
N ARG A 9 -8.58 -13.81 -12.00
CA ARG A 9 -7.52 -13.25 -11.15
C ARG A 9 -6.78 -12.13 -11.84
N THR A 10 -6.36 -12.31 -13.09
CA THR A 10 -5.66 -11.27 -13.84
C THR A 10 -6.50 -10.00 -13.97
N ILE A 11 -7.80 -10.11 -14.25
CA ILE A 11 -8.71 -8.95 -14.36
C ILE A 11 -8.82 -8.23 -13.01
N MET A 12 -8.98 -8.97 -11.91
CA MET A 12 -9.10 -8.37 -10.57
C MET A 12 -7.81 -7.70 -10.10
N PHE A 13 -6.63 -8.20 -10.52
CA PHE A 13 -5.34 -7.58 -10.20
C PHE A 13 -4.97 -6.43 -11.13
N LEU A 14 -5.57 -6.34 -12.33
CA LEU A 14 -5.20 -5.36 -13.35
C LEU A 14 -5.21 -3.91 -12.85
N PRO A 15 -6.22 -3.45 -12.07
CA PRO A 15 -6.22 -2.10 -11.52
C PRO A 15 -5.05 -1.84 -10.56
N ALA A 16 -4.66 -2.84 -9.76
CA ALA A 16 -3.55 -2.71 -8.82
C ALA A 16 -2.19 -2.63 -9.53
N LEU A 17 -2.07 -3.17 -10.75
CA LEU A 17 -0.84 -3.11 -11.55
C LEU A 17 -0.59 -1.72 -12.14
N VAL A 18 -1.64 -0.90 -12.31
CA VAL A 18 -1.50 0.47 -12.81
C VAL A 18 -0.89 1.32 -11.70
N PRO A 19 0.25 2.01 -11.95
CA PRO A 19 0.86 2.89 -10.96
C PRO A 19 -0.15 3.93 -10.47
N MET A 20 -0.30 4.09 -9.15
CA MET A 20 -1.21 5.10 -8.57
C MET A 20 -1.01 6.50 -9.16
N VAL A 21 0.24 6.89 -9.47
CA VAL A 21 0.55 8.18 -10.11
C VAL A 21 -0.02 8.22 -11.54
N ALA A 22 0.07 7.14 -12.30
CA ALA A 22 -0.52 7.05 -13.64
C ALA A 22 -2.05 7.09 -13.59
N LEU A 23 -2.64 6.41 -12.60
CA LEU A 23 -4.07 6.46 -12.34
C LEU A 23 -4.52 7.90 -12.03
N ALA A 24 -3.76 8.63 -11.22
CA ALA A 24 -4.02 10.05 -10.93
C ALA A 24 -3.95 10.92 -12.19
N ILE A 25 -2.96 10.70 -13.07
CA ILE A 25 -2.86 11.41 -14.37
C ILE A 25 -4.11 11.15 -15.22
N VAL A 26 -4.57 9.90 -15.31
CA VAL A 26 -5.78 9.53 -16.06
C VAL A 26 -7.01 10.24 -15.51
N TRP A 27 -7.21 10.23 -14.19
CA TRP A 27 -8.35 10.92 -13.58
C TRP A 27 -8.29 12.44 -13.76
N LEU A 28 -7.11 13.05 -13.59
CA LEU A 28 -6.94 14.49 -13.81
C LEU A 28 -7.24 14.88 -15.25
N TRP A 29 -6.89 14.02 -16.23
CA TRP A 29 -7.29 14.23 -17.62
C TRP A 29 -8.79 14.06 -17.83
N ILE A 30 -9.40 13.00 -17.28
CA ILE A 30 -10.85 12.74 -17.39
C ILE A 30 -11.66 13.91 -16.84
N PHE A 31 -11.28 14.42 -15.66
CA PHE A 31 -11.97 15.50 -14.95
C PHE A 31 -11.48 16.91 -15.34
N ASN A 32 -10.63 17.04 -16.35
CA ASN A 32 -10.13 18.35 -16.76
C ASN A 32 -11.26 19.25 -17.28
N GLY A 33 -11.37 20.45 -16.70
CA GLY A 33 -12.42 21.43 -16.99
C GLY A 33 -12.52 21.86 -18.46
N GLN A 34 -11.39 21.93 -19.18
CA GLN A 34 -11.32 22.53 -20.51
C GLN A 34 -11.42 21.50 -21.66
N TYR A 35 -10.81 20.33 -21.48
CA TYR A 35 -10.68 19.30 -22.53
C TYR A 35 -10.86 17.86 -22.03
N GLY A 36 -11.34 17.68 -20.79
CA GLY A 36 -11.50 16.35 -20.21
C GLY A 36 -12.53 15.50 -20.96
N LEU A 37 -12.26 14.20 -21.05
CA LEU A 37 -13.15 13.22 -21.69
C LEU A 37 -14.56 13.30 -21.12
N LEU A 38 -14.68 13.42 -19.80
CA LEU A 38 -15.96 13.51 -19.13
C LEU A 38 -16.72 14.76 -19.58
N ASN A 39 -16.09 15.93 -19.58
CA ASN A 39 -16.75 17.17 -19.99
C ASN A 39 -17.11 17.17 -21.49
N ASN A 40 -16.32 16.54 -22.35
CA ASN A 40 -16.64 16.38 -23.76
C ASN A 40 -17.82 15.42 -23.99
N LEU A 41 -17.95 14.38 -23.16
CA LEU A 41 -19.09 13.44 -23.17
C LEU A 41 -20.36 14.02 -22.53
N LEU A 42 -20.22 14.92 -21.56
CA LEU A 42 -21.33 15.58 -20.84
C LEU A 42 -21.81 16.88 -21.52
N ARG A 43 -21.12 17.34 -22.58
CA ARG A 43 -21.49 18.52 -23.38
C ARG A 43 -22.83 18.41 -24.13
N PRO A 44 -23.36 17.23 -24.53
CA PRO A 44 -24.73 17.14 -25.02
C PRO A 44 -25.71 17.22 -23.82
N SER A 45 -26.11 18.46 -23.51
CA SER A 45 -27.35 18.86 -22.84
C SER A 45 -28.07 17.82 -21.96
N GLN A 46 -27.95 17.99 -20.63
CA GLN A 46 -28.89 17.65 -19.54
C GLN A 46 -28.30 16.96 -18.30
N ILE A 47 -27.00 16.68 -18.20
CA ILE A 47 -26.42 15.91 -17.06
C ILE A 47 -25.83 16.81 -15.93
N TYR A 48 -25.98 18.13 -16.02
CA TYR A 48 -25.48 19.06 -15.00
C TYR A 48 -26.02 18.78 -13.57
N TRP A 49 -27.24 18.25 -13.45
CA TRP A 49 -27.82 17.88 -12.15
C TRP A 49 -27.20 16.61 -11.55
N VAL A 50 -26.71 15.67 -12.38
CA VAL A 50 -25.98 14.45 -11.92
C VAL A 50 -24.59 14.83 -11.41
N LEU A 51 -23.93 15.79 -12.06
CA LEU A 51 -22.69 16.37 -11.54
C LEU A 51 -22.95 17.08 -10.21
N TYR A 52 -24.05 17.82 -10.10
CA TYR A 52 -24.49 18.39 -8.83
C TYR A 52 -24.71 17.33 -7.75
N LEU A 53 -25.32 16.18 -8.06
CA LEU A 53 -25.40 15.05 -7.12
C LEU A 53 -24.02 14.47 -6.77
N GLY A 54 -23.10 14.40 -7.74
CA GLY A 54 -21.72 13.93 -7.54
C GLY A 54 -20.87 14.82 -6.63
N TYR A 55 -21.09 16.13 -6.63
CA TYR A 55 -20.47 17.08 -5.67
C TYR A 55 -21.29 17.24 -4.38
N ALA A 56 -22.62 17.20 -4.49
CA ALA A 56 -23.52 17.34 -3.36
C ALA A 56 -23.53 16.12 -2.45
N LEU A 57 -23.28 14.89 -2.93
CA LEU A 57 -23.19 13.70 -2.08
C LEU A 57 -21.96 13.72 -1.16
N PRO A 58 -20.75 14.08 -1.63
CA PRO A 58 -19.60 14.33 -0.76
C PRO A 58 -19.83 15.50 0.19
N ILE A 59 -20.39 16.63 -0.28
CA ILE A 59 -20.65 17.80 0.58
C ILE A 59 -21.75 17.48 1.60
N ALA A 60 -22.83 16.80 1.22
CA ALA A 60 -23.88 16.32 2.11
C ALA A 60 -23.36 15.22 3.03
N GLY A 61 -22.40 14.40 2.59
CA GLY A 61 -21.68 13.43 3.43
C GLY A 61 -20.80 14.12 4.47
N VAL A 62 -20.11 15.21 4.10
CA VAL A 62 -19.32 16.05 5.01
C VAL A 62 -20.22 16.83 5.98
N VAL A 63 -21.34 17.37 5.49
CA VAL A 63 -22.34 18.06 6.32
C VAL A 63 -23.07 17.07 7.21
N ALA A 64 -23.42 15.88 6.73
CA ALA A 64 -23.98 14.80 7.54
C ALA A 64 -22.97 14.29 8.56
N ALA A 65 -21.68 14.21 8.21
CA ALA A 65 -20.61 13.89 9.15
C ALA A 65 -20.41 15.01 10.19
N TRP A 66 -20.55 16.29 9.82
CA TRP A 66 -20.48 17.43 10.74
C TRP A 66 -21.71 17.54 11.66
N VAL A 67 -22.91 17.31 11.12
CA VAL A 67 -24.18 17.20 11.87
C VAL A 67 -24.13 15.98 12.79
N TYR A 68 -23.58 14.86 12.32
CA TYR A 68 -23.31 13.67 13.11
C TYR A 68 -22.29 13.95 14.21
N ASP A 69 -21.18 14.65 13.93
CA ASP A 69 -20.17 15.06 14.92
C ASP A 69 -20.78 15.94 16.02
N ARG A 70 -21.71 16.84 15.65
CA ARG A 70 -22.47 17.67 16.60
C ARG A 70 -23.52 16.89 17.39
N LEU A 71 -24.11 15.85 16.81
CA LEU A 71 -25.10 14.95 17.45
C LEU A 71 -24.45 13.81 18.26
N SER A 72 -23.24 13.35 17.91
CA SER A 72 -22.50 12.30 18.62
C SER A 72 -21.90 12.79 19.93
N LEU A 73 -21.71 14.11 20.07
CA LEU A 73 -21.45 14.77 21.35
C LEU A 73 -22.61 14.61 22.33
N LEU A 74 -23.84 14.41 21.84
CA LEU A 74 -25.00 14.17 22.69
C LEU A 74 -25.07 12.69 23.10
N TRP A 75 -24.83 11.73 22.20
CA TRP A 75 -24.96 10.27 22.46
C TRP A 75 -23.73 9.46 21.99
N GLY A 76 -22.72 9.30 22.86
CA GLY A 76 -21.39 8.75 22.55
C GLY A 76 -21.32 7.42 21.74
N ALA A 77 -20.83 7.51 20.50
CA ALA A 77 -20.49 6.39 19.59
C ALA A 77 -19.34 6.80 18.64
N SER A 78 -18.52 5.98 17.98
CA SER A 78 -17.97 4.62 18.14
C SER A 78 -16.67 4.53 17.27
N ARG A 79 -15.91 3.43 17.41
CA ARG A 79 -14.46 3.24 17.14
C ARG A 79 -13.91 3.29 15.69
N GLY A 80 -14.70 3.63 14.66
CA GLY A 80 -14.30 3.44 13.25
C GLY A 80 -13.33 4.48 12.65
N TRP A 81 -13.39 5.73 13.11
CA TRP A 81 -12.66 6.85 12.49
C TRP A 81 -11.19 6.98 12.94
N ALA A 82 -10.84 6.35 14.06
CA ALA A 82 -9.49 6.40 14.62
C ALA A 82 -8.42 5.87 13.63
N ALA A 83 -8.76 4.93 12.75
CA ALA A 83 -7.80 4.31 11.83
C ALA A 83 -7.22 5.28 10.78
N TRP A 84 -8.04 6.21 10.26
CA TRP A 84 -7.61 7.16 9.23
C TRP A 84 -6.83 8.34 9.79
N LEU A 85 -7.26 8.88 10.95
CA LEU A 85 -6.51 9.89 11.69
C LEU A 85 -5.20 9.32 12.27
N ALA A 86 -5.20 8.05 12.69
CA ALA A 86 -3.98 7.36 13.09
C ALA A 86 -2.96 7.30 11.95
N ALA A 87 -3.34 6.97 10.71
CA ALA A 87 -2.38 6.87 9.60
C ALA A 87 -1.63 8.18 9.32
N GLY A 88 -2.35 9.33 9.29
CA GLY A 88 -1.74 10.64 9.07
C GLY A 88 -0.91 11.14 10.26
N SER A 89 -1.40 10.95 11.49
CA SER A 89 -0.66 11.31 12.70
C SER A 89 0.56 10.41 12.94
N THR A 90 0.51 9.15 12.52
CA THR A 90 1.62 8.19 12.65
C THR A 90 2.81 8.61 11.81
N ALA A 91 2.61 9.08 10.57
CA ALA A 91 3.71 9.58 9.74
C ALA A 91 4.42 10.77 10.40
N ALA A 92 3.66 11.73 10.94
CA ALA A 92 4.21 12.89 11.65
C ALA A 92 4.94 12.48 12.95
N VAL A 93 4.37 11.56 13.73
CA VAL A 93 5.01 11.01 14.93
C VAL A 93 6.31 10.29 14.58
N ILE A 94 6.35 9.51 13.51
CA ILE A 94 7.57 8.80 13.08
C ILE A 94 8.65 9.80 12.64
N ILE A 95 8.28 10.81 11.85
CA ILE A 95 9.21 11.87 11.44
C ILE A 95 9.76 12.59 12.68
N ALA A 96 8.91 12.87 13.67
CA ALA A 96 9.33 13.47 14.93
C ALA A 96 10.23 12.53 15.76
N LEU A 97 9.91 11.24 15.87
CA LEU A 97 10.69 10.25 16.62
C LEU A 97 12.07 9.99 16.02
N LEU A 98 12.21 10.11 14.70
CA LEU A 98 13.45 9.90 13.94
C LEU A 98 14.19 11.19 13.62
N HIS A 99 13.74 12.33 14.15
CA HIS A 99 14.41 13.61 13.94
C HIS A 99 15.86 13.51 14.47
N PRO A 100 16.88 13.89 13.68
CA PRO A 100 18.29 13.68 14.03
C PRO A 100 18.72 14.28 15.37
N GLU A 101 18.12 15.40 15.76
CA GLU A 101 18.49 16.14 16.98
C GLU A 101 17.43 16.10 18.10
N ALA A 102 16.18 15.77 17.76
CA ALA A 102 15.03 15.92 18.67
C ALA A 102 14.20 14.64 18.80
N GLY A 103 14.58 13.57 18.10
CA GLY A 103 13.85 12.31 18.10
C GLY A 103 14.16 11.45 19.31
N VAL A 104 13.16 10.72 19.80
CA VAL A 104 13.31 9.76 20.92
C VAL A 104 14.39 8.73 20.63
N PHE A 105 14.56 8.31 19.37
CA PHE A 105 15.63 7.37 19.02
C PHE A 105 17.01 8.02 19.10
N ALA A 106 17.17 9.27 18.67
CA ALA A 106 18.43 9.99 18.82
C ALA A 106 18.78 10.20 20.30
N PHE A 107 17.79 10.47 21.15
CA PHE A 107 17.95 10.62 22.59
C PHE A 107 18.32 9.28 23.28
N VAL A 108 17.55 8.20 23.04
CA VAL A 108 17.75 6.90 23.71
C VAL A 108 18.95 6.13 23.17
N LEU A 109 19.17 6.16 21.85
CA LEU A 109 20.29 5.46 21.23
C LEU A 109 21.57 6.30 21.30
N GLY A 110 21.49 7.63 21.23
CA GLY A 110 22.66 8.51 21.30
C GLY A 110 23.55 8.23 22.52
N GLU A 111 22.95 8.13 23.71
CA GLU A 111 23.71 7.81 24.94
C GLU A 111 24.40 6.43 24.89
N ARG A 112 23.76 5.44 24.25
CA ARG A 112 24.34 4.08 24.10
C ARG A 112 25.35 3.97 22.97
N PHE A 113 25.22 4.77 21.93
CA PHE A 113 26.16 4.84 20.80
C PHE A 113 27.42 5.64 21.16
N HIS A 114 27.32 6.64 22.04
CA HIS A 114 28.48 7.28 22.66
C HIS A 114 29.39 6.29 23.41
N ALA A 115 28.81 5.27 24.07
CA ALA A 115 29.57 4.19 24.71
C ALA A 115 30.29 3.27 23.69
N LEU A 116 29.85 3.24 22.44
CA LEU A 116 30.40 2.42 21.34
C LEU A 116 31.31 3.21 20.38
N ARG A 117 31.58 4.52 20.64
CA ARG A 117 32.31 5.46 19.74
C ARG A 117 31.75 5.57 18.31
N ALA A 118 30.56 5.03 18.05
CA ALA A 118 29.85 5.23 16.80
C ALA A 118 28.87 6.41 16.99
N GLY A 119 28.83 7.35 16.05
CA GLY A 119 27.81 8.40 16.06
C GLY A 119 26.41 7.81 15.88
N PRO A 120 25.33 8.52 16.28
CA PRO A 120 23.98 8.05 16.04
C PRO A 120 23.73 7.85 14.53
N PRO A 121 23.01 6.80 14.11
CA PRO A 121 22.71 6.58 12.71
C PRO A 121 21.86 7.74 12.16
N GLY A 122 22.32 8.34 11.06
CA GLY A 122 21.64 9.45 10.38
C GLY A 122 20.42 8.99 9.58
N TRP A 123 19.41 8.43 10.24
CA TRP A 123 18.27 7.72 9.62
C TRP A 123 17.66 8.38 8.38
N LEU A 124 17.48 9.69 8.37
CA LEU A 124 16.96 10.46 7.24
C LEU A 124 17.95 11.50 6.69
N ALA A 125 19.14 11.59 7.29
CA ALA A 125 20.17 12.59 6.96
C ALA A 125 21.36 11.99 6.21
N ASP A 126 21.56 10.68 6.30
CA ASP A 126 22.66 9.93 5.65
C ASP A 126 22.10 9.02 4.53
N PRO A 127 22.60 9.13 3.28
CA PRO A 127 22.22 8.26 2.16
C PRO A 127 22.33 6.75 2.45
N ALA A 128 23.25 6.34 3.31
CA ALA A 128 23.43 4.94 3.70
C ALA A 128 22.29 4.41 4.58
N TRP A 129 21.68 5.28 5.39
CA TRP A 129 20.65 4.91 6.36
C TRP A 129 19.23 5.21 5.88
N ALA A 130 19.04 6.17 4.98
CA ALA A 130 17.73 6.61 4.49
C ALA A 130 16.84 5.48 3.95
N LYS A 131 17.42 4.51 3.22
CA LYS A 131 16.67 3.35 2.71
C LYS A 131 16.25 2.40 3.83
N SER A 132 17.13 2.15 4.79
CA SER A 132 16.84 1.30 5.95
C SER A 132 15.73 1.90 6.82
N ALA A 133 15.74 3.23 6.99
CA ALA A 133 14.65 3.94 7.68
C ALA A 133 13.30 3.69 6.98
N LEU A 134 13.25 3.78 5.65
CA LEU A 134 12.02 3.48 4.88
C LEU A 134 11.58 2.02 5.00
N VAL A 135 12.51 1.06 5.00
CA VAL A 135 12.18 -0.36 5.21
C VAL A 135 11.53 -0.54 6.57
N VAL A 136 12.14 0.03 7.61
CA VAL A 136 11.61 -0.01 8.99
C VAL A 136 10.22 0.61 9.03
N MET A 137 10.03 1.82 8.51
CA MET A 137 8.71 2.48 8.43
C MET A 137 7.67 1.63 7.69
N SER A 138 8.06 0.94 6.62
CA SER A 138 7.16 0.12 5.81
C SER A 138 6.62 -1.10 6.57
N LEU A 139 7.33 -1.60 7.59
CA LEU A 139 6.88 -2.74 8.39
C LEU A 139 5.58 -2.43 9.17
N TRP A 140 5.37 -1.18 9.59
CA TRP A 140 4.12 -0.79 10.26
C TRP A 140 2.90 -0.87 9.33
N GLY A 141 3.09 -0.69 8.02
CA GLY A 141 2.05 -0.89 7.00
C GLY A 141 1.64 -2.36 6.81
N GLY A 142 2.41 -3.30 7.37
CA GLY A 142 2.17 -4.75 7.27
C GLY A 142 0.95 -5.26 8.03
N GLY A 143 0.30 -4.43 8.86
CA GLY A 143 -0.89 -4.82 9.64
C GLY A 143 -2.02 -5.41 8.78
N ASN A 144 -2.25 -4.87 7.59
CA ASN A 144 -3.25 -5.40 6.65
C ASN A 144 -2.92 -6.83 6.20
N ALA A 145 -1.65 -7.12 5.91
CA ALA A 145 -1.22 -8.46 5.54
C ALA A 145 -1.41 -9.44 6.71
N MET A 146 -1.19 -8.99 7.95
CA MET A 146 -1.38 -9.81 9.15
C MET A 146 -2.85 -10.22 9.34
N VAL A 147 -3.79 -9.30 9.12
CA VAL A 147 -5.24 -9.61 9.17
C VAL A 147 -5.60 -10.66 8.13
N ILE A 148 -5.08 -10.52 6.91
CA ILE A 148 -5.29 -11.48 5.83
C ILE A 148 -4.69 -12.85 6.18
N TYR A 149 -3.50 -12.89 6.78
CA TYR A 149 -2.90 -14.14 7.26
C TYR A 149 -3.71 -14.80 8.38
N LEU A 150 -4.24 -14.02 9.31
CA LEU A 150 -5.06 -14.52 10.41
C LEU A 150 -6.37 -15.12 9.89
N ALA A 151 -7.04 -14.44 8.95
CA ALA A 151 -8.22 -14.99 8.28
C ALA A 151 -7.88 -16.32 7.59
N GLY A 152 -6.77 -16.37 6.84
CA GLY A 152 -6.31 -17.61 6.19
C GLY A 152 -6.00 -18.75 7.17
N LEU A 153 -5.41 -18.44 8.33
CA LEU A 153 -5.14 -19.45 9.36
C LEU A 153 -6.42 -19.95 10.04
N GLN A 154 -7.43 -19.10 10.18
CA GLN A 154 -8.73 -19.46 10.74
C GLN A 154 -9.55 -20.36 9.80
N ASP A 155 -9.32 -20.27 8.49
CA ASP A 155 -9.96 -21.13 7.49
C ASP A 155 -9.38 -22.56 7.47
N VAL A 156 -8.21 -22.81 8.08
CA VAL A 156 -7.57 -24.14 8.07
C VAL A 156 -8.43 -25.13 8.87
N PRO A 157 -8.88 -26.25 8.26
CA PRO A 157 -9.74 -27.21 8.93
C PRO A 157 -9.10 -27.84 10.17
N GLN A 158 -9.84 -27.86 11.29
CA GLN A 158 -9.31 -28.34 12.58
C GLN A 158 -8.89 -29.81 12.56
N HIS A 159 -9.56 -30.65 11.75
CA HIS A 159 -9.24 -32.07 11.64
C HIS A 159 -7.81 -32.37 11.14
N LEU A 160 -7.19 -31.45 10.38
CA LEU A 160 -5.79 -31.59 9.95
C LEU A 160 -4.82 -31.43 11.13
N TYR A 161 -5.16 -30.57 12.09
CA TYR A 161 -4.38 -30.41 13.32
C TYR A 161 -4.55 -31.60 14.26
N ASP A 162 -5.79 -32.10 14.40
CA ASP A 162 -6.09 -33.27 15.23
C ASP A 162 -5.37 -34.52 14.71
N ALA A 163 -5.39 -34.74 13.38
CA ALA A 163 -4.66 -35.83 12.74
C ALA A 163 -3.14 -35.71 12.97
N ALA A 164 -2.57 -34.52 12.78
CA ALA A 164 -1.14 -34.30 13.03
C ALA A 164 -0.76 -34.54 14.50
N GLU A 165 -1.64 -34.23 15.44
CA GLU A 165 -1.41 -34.48 16.87
C GLU A 165 -1.48 -35.97 17.23
N LEU A 166 -2.40 -36.71 16.62
CA LEU A 166 -2.45 -38.17 16.71
C LEU A 166 -1.18 -38.82 16.16
N ASP A 167 -0.60 -38.25 15.09
CA ASP A 167 0.67 -38.67 14.50
C ASP A 167 1.92 -38.20 15.30
N GLY A 168 1.73 -37.51 16.43
CA GLY A 168 2.82 -37.04 17.30
C GLY A 168 3.56 -35.80 16.79
N ALA A 169 2.97 -35.01 15.90
CA ALA A 169 3.60 -33.83 15.34
C ALA A 169 3.76 -32.69 16.36
N ASN A 170 4.98 -32.16 16.47
CA ASN A 170 5.27 -30.98 17.26
C ASN A 170 4.77 -29.68 16.59
N TRP A 171 4.77 -28.57 17.33
CA TRP A 171 4.22 -27.30 16.85
C TRP A 171 4.90 -26.77 15.57
N LEU A 172 6.22 -26.93 15.42
CA LEU A 172 6.96 -26.53 14.21
C LEU A 172 6.58 -27.40 13.01
N GLN A 173 6.36 -28.70 13.24
CA GLN A 173 5.89 -29.63 12.24
C GLN A 173 4.47 -29.29 11.80
N LYS A 174 3.58 -28.94 12.74
CA LYS A 174 2.22 -28.45 12.45
C LYS A 174 2.26 -27.16 11.62
N ILE A 175 3.13 -26.19 11.96
CA ILE A 175 3.30 -24.97 11.14
C ILE A 175 3.80 -25.30 9.73
N ARG A 176 4.87 -26.09 9.62
CA ARG A 176 5.54 -26.33 8.34
C ARG A 176 4.76 -27.24 7.39
N HIS A 177 4.05 -28.23 7.92
CA HIS A 177 3.42 -29.28 7.13
C HIS A 177 1.89 -29.20 7.08
N VAL A 178 1.24 -28.48 8.01
CA VAL A 178 -0.21 -28.27 8.01
C VAL A 178 -0.54 -26.83 7.67
N ALA A 179 -0.13 -25.87 8.51
CA ALA A 179 -0.55 -24.48 8.37
C ALA A 179 0.00 -23.80 7.10
N LEU A 180 1.32 -23.82 6.88
CA LEU A 180 1.96 -23.14 5.74
C LEU A 180 1.47 -23.65 4.38
N PRO A 181 1.33 -24.97 4.15
CA PRO A 181 0.75 -25.47 2.90
C PRO A 181 -0.71 -25.06 2.72
N ALA A 182 -1.52 -25.09 3.77
CA ALA A 182 -2.93 -24.71 3.71
C ALA A 182 -3.14 -23.23 3.39
N ILE A 183 -2.36 -22.33 4.01
CA ILE A 183 -2.43 -20.88 3.75
C ILE A 183 -1.58 -20.43 2.56
N SER A 184 -0.97 -21.35 1.80
CA SER A 184 -0.13 -21.03 0.64
C SER A 184 -0.81 -20.10 -0.40
N PRO A 185 -2.14 -20.16 -0.65
CA PRO A 185 -2.80 -19.19 -1.53
C PRO A 185 -2.78 -17.76 -0.96
N VAL A 186 -2.88 -17.63 0.37
CA VAL A 186 -2.89 -16.36 1.10
C VAL A 186 -1.49 -15.75 1.12
N ILE A 187 -0.45 -16.57 1.31
CA ILE A 187 0.96 -16.14 1.17
C ILE A 187 1.22 -15.63 -0.23
N LEU A 188 0.78 -16.35 -1.27
CA LEU A 188 0.95 -15.91 -2.65
C LEU A 188 0.26 -14.57 -2.91
N PHE A 189 -0.97 -14.40 -2.42
CA PHE A 189 -1.70 -13.14 -2.56
C PHE A 189 -0.92 -11.98 -1.93
N ASN A 190 -0.52 -12.11 -0.67
CA ASN A 190 0.26 -11.07 0.02
C ASN A 190 1.62 -10.82 -0.64
N LEU A 191 2.28 -11.84 -1.19
CA LEU A 191 3.51 -11.69 -1.94
C LEU A 191 3.30 -10.85 -3.21
N ILE A 192 2.26 -11.14 -3.99
CA ILE A 192 1.93 -10.38 -5.20
C ILE A 192 1.61 -8.94 -4.84
N MET A 193 0.76 -8.72 -3.83
CA MET A 193 0.41 -7.39 -3.35
C MET A 193 1.64 -6.63 -2.84
N GLY A 194 2.55 -7.32 -2.15
CA GLY A 194 3.83 -6.78 -1.70
C GLY A 194 4.72 -6.33 -2.86
N ILE A 195 4.91 -7.18 -3.88
CA ILE A 195 5.69 -6.85 -5.09
C ILE A 195 5.13 -5.59 -5.77
N ILE A 196 3.81 -5.55 -5.97
CA ILE A 196 3.13 -4.40 -6.57
C ILE A 196 3.34 -3.14 -5.73
N GLY A 197 3.10 -3.23 -4.42
CA GLY A 197 3.23 -2.12 -3.48
C GLY A 197 4.65 -1.56 -3.39
N SER A 198 5.68 -2.43 -3.35
CA SER A 198 7.07 -2.01 -3.28
C SER A 198 7.54 -1.28 -4.55
N LEU A 199 7.09 -1.71 -5.73
CA LEU A 199 7.41 -1.05 -7.01
C LEU A 199 6.64 0.26 -7.21
N GLN A 200 5.48 0.40 -6.58
CA GLN A 200 4.65 1.59 -6.62
C GLN A 200 4.83 2.50 -5.40
N PHE A 201 5.89 2.31 -4.61
CA PHE A 201 6.12 3.07 -3.39
C PHE A 201 6.35 4.56 -3.72
N PHE A 202 5.50 5.45 -3.18
CA PHE A 202 5.49 6.88 -3.56
C PHE A 202 5.20 7.81 -2.40
N ALA A 203 4.06 7.63 -1.72
CA ALA A 203 3.52 8.64 -0.80
C ALA A 203 4.49 8.96 0.34
N VAL A 204 5.01 7.94 1.02
CA VAL A 204 5.92 8.10 2.16
C VAL A 204 7.23 8.81 1.76
N PRO A 205 8.02 8.32 0.78
CA PRO A 205 9.28 8.96 0.43
C PRO A 205 9.07 10.36 -0.17
N TYR A 206 7.99 10.59 -0.92
CA TYR A 206 7.68 11.90 -1.47
C TYR A 206 7.30 12.92 -0.38
N VAL A 207 6.57 12.52 0.65
CA VAL A 207 6.25 13.38 1.81
C VAL A 207 7.49 13.69 2.63
N ILE A 208 8.38 12.71 2.84
CA ILE A 208 9.63 12.91 3.58
C ILE A 208 10.56 13.86 2.84
N SER A 209 10.76 13.63 1.54
CA SER A 209 11.59 14.48 0.70
C SER A 209 11.15 14.40 -0.75
N PRO A 210 10.46 15.43 -1.28
CA PRO A 210 10.07 15.46 -2.69
C PRO A 210 11.26 15.32 -3.66
N THR A 211 12.44 15.81 -3.26
CA THR A 211 13.69 15.70 -4.04
C THR A 211 14.41 14.36 -3.86
N GLY A 212 13.96 13.53 -2.91
CA GLY A 212 14.56 12.25 -2.56
C GLY A 212 15.84 12.35 -1.72
N SER A 213 16.06 13.49 -1.05
CA SER A 213 17.17 13.74 -0.13
C SER A 213 17.26 12.64 0.96
N PRO A 214 18.47 12.29 1.44
CA PRO A 214 19.79 12.82 1.06
C PRO A 214 20.32 12.20 -0.23
N ASP A 215 21.01 13.00 -1.07
CA ASP A 215 21.63 12.60 -2.34
C ASP A 215 20.75 11.77 -3.30
N ARG A 216 19.44 12.04 -3.32
CA ARG A 216 18.45 11.27 -4.10
C ARG A 216 18.39 9.79 -3.71
N SER A 217 18.89 9.40 -2.53
CA SER A 217 18.96 8.01 -2.06
C SER A 217 17.59 7.36 -1.88
N ILE A 218 16.55 8.15 -1.63
CA ILE A 218 15.15 7.69 -1.53
C ILE A 218 14.29 8.20 -2.70
N TYR A 219 14.91 8.56 -3.82
CA TYR A 219 14.20 9.01 -5.02
C TYR A 219 13.74 7.81 -5.86
N PHE A 220 12.45 7.46 -5.74
CA PHE A 220 11.88 6.32 -6.46
C PHE A 220 11.47 6.67 -7.89
N LEU A 221 11.37 5.64 -8.75
CA LEU A 221 10.91 5.80 -10.13
C LEU A 221 9.53 6.45 -10.21
N THR A 222 8.64 6.15 -9.27
CA THR A 222 7.31 6.76 -9.12
C THR A 222 7.38 8.26 -8.83
N MET A 223 8.36 8.71 -8.06
CA MET A 223 8.62 10.14 -7.82
C MET A 223 9.14 10.81 -9.08
N TYR A 224 10.06 10.16 -9.80
CA TYR A 224 10.52 10.65 -11.10
C TYR A 224 9.39 10.77 -12.12
N LEU A 225 8.47 9.82 -12.12
CA LEU A 225 7.24 9.86 -12.92
C LEU A 225 6.37 11.05 -12.54
N TYR A 226 6.13 11.24 -11.24
CA TYR A 226 5.37 12.36 -10.74
C TYR A 226 5.99 13.71 -11.15
N ASP A 227 7.29 13.89 -10.97
CA ASP A 227 7.97 15.15 -11.32
C ASP A 227 7.88 15.43 -12.82
N ASN A 228 8.04 14.42 -13.68
CA ASN A 228 7.89 14.61 -15.12
C ASN A 228 6.47 14.97 -15.53
N ALA A 229 5.45 14.38 -14.88
CA ALA A 229 4.06 14.67 -15.17
C ALA A 229 3.64 16.06 -14.68
N PHE A 230 3.96 16.39 -13.43
CA PHE A 230 3.33 17.50 -12.72
C PHE A 230 4.25 18.69 -12.47
N THR A 231 5.57 18.47 -12.41
CA THR A 231 6.56 19.55 -12.21
C THR A 231 7.09 20.04 -13.56
N TYR A 232 7.56 19.12 -14.41
CA TYR A 232 8.13 19.44 -15.71
C TYR A 232 7.11 19.48 -16.86
N LEU A 233 5.86 19.09 -16.59
CA LEU A 233 4.74 19.05 -17.55
C LEU A 233 5.04 18.24 -18.83
N ARG A 234 5.97 17.29 -18.74
CA ARG A 234 6.35 16.36 -19.82
C ARG A 234 5.44 15.14 -19.80
N MET A 235 4.15 15.35 -20.05
CA MET A 235 3.12 14.31 -19.96
C MET A 235 3.43 13.08 -20.83
N GLY A 236 3.86 13.27 -22.08
CA GLY A 236 4.19 12.15 -22.97
C GLY A 236 5.34 11.29 -22.43
N TYR A 237 6.37 11.91 -21.85
CA TYR A 237 7.48 11.20 -21.24
C TYR A 237 7.04 10.47 -19.95
N ALA A 238 6.25 11.13 -19.09
CA ALA A 238 5.70 10.51 -17.90
C ALA A 238 4.79 9.31 -18.21
N SER A 239 3.97 9.41 -19.27
CA SER A 239 3.16 8.29 -19.75
C SER A 239 4.00 7.12 -20.25
N ALA A 240 5.11 7.38 -20.96
CA ALA A 240 6.04 6.32 -21.37
C ALA A 240 6.65 5.61 -20.16
N MET A 241 7.07 6.36 -19.13
CA MET A 241 7.59 5.77 -17.89
C MET A 241 6.53 4.96 -17.13
N ALA A 242 5.27 5.40 -17.14
CA ALA A 242 4.16 4.63 -16.56
C ALA A 242 3.99 3.26 -17.22
N TRP A 243 4.08 3.20 -18.55
CA TRP A 243 4.03 1.95 -19.30
C TRP A 243 5.20 1.03 -18.98
N VAL A 244 6.42 1.57 -18.88
CA VAL A 244 7.60 0.79 -18.48
C VAL A 244 7.42 0.21 -17.08
N LEU A 245 6.98 1.02 -16.11
CA LEU A 245 6.71 0.55 -14.75
C LEU A 245 5.62 -0.52 -14.74
N PHE A 246 4.52 -0.33 -15.48
CA PHE A 246 3.46 -1.33 -15.62
C PHE A 246 4.00 -2.66 -16.15
N LEU A 247 4.83 -2.65 -17.20
CA LEU A 247 5.41 -3.86 -17.77
C LEU A 247 6.34 -4.59 -16.79
N ILE A 248 7.13 -3.84 -16.01
CA ILE A 248 7.99 -4.41 -14.96
C ILE A 248 7.15 -5.09 -13.89
N VAL A 249 6.14 -4.39 -13.35
CA VAL A 249 5.25 -4.94 -12.32
C VAL A 249 4.52 -6.17 -12.87
N PHE A 250 3.95 -6.08 -14.07
CA PHE A 250 3.25 -7.17 -14.73
C PHE A 250 4.15 -8.39 -14.94
N ALA A 251 5.38 -8.21 -15.42
CA ALA A 251 6.33 -9.29 -15.63
C ALA A 251 6.68 -10.01 -14.31
N LEU A 252 6.93 -9.25 -13.23
CA LEU A 252 7.23 -9.80 -11.91
C LEU A 252 6.02 -10.51 -11.30
N THR A 253 4.83 -9.95 -11.43
CA THR A 253 3.58 -10.61 -11.01
C THR A 253 3.35 -11.91 -11.77
N MET A 254 3.57 -11.92 -13.09
CA MET A 254 3.47 -13.14 -13.91
C MET A 254 4.52 -14.18 -13.53
N LEU A 255 5.74 -13.75 -13.21
CA LEU A 255 6.79 -14.63 -12.70
C LEU A 255 6.40 -15.25 -11.35
N ALA A 256 5.91 -14.45 -10.40
CA ALA A 256 5.44 -14.92 -9.10
C ALA A 256 4.30 -15.93 -9.25
N LEU A 257 3.32 -15.64 -10.11
CA LEU A 257 2.21 -16.55 -10.44
C LEU A 257 2.67 -17.84 -11.14
N ARG A 258 3.74 -17.80 -11.95
CA ARG A 258 4.28 -18.99 -12.61
C ARG A 258 5.04 -19.88 -11.64
N LEU A 259 5.87 -19.29 -10.78
CA LEU A 259 6.65 -20.02 -9.77
C LEU A 259 5.76 -20.66 -8.71
N SER A 260 4.65 -20.01 -8.35
CA SER A 260 3.74 -20.50 -7.30
C SER A 260 2.86 -21.68 -7.71
N ARG A 261 2.70 -21.96 -9.01
CA ARG A 261 1.91 -23.11 -9.51
C ARG A 261 2.37 -24.46 -8.96
N ARG A 262 3.61 -24.56 -8.48
CA ARG A 262 4.18 -25.80 -7.90
C ARG A 262 3.99 -25.92 -6.38
N PHE A 263 3.64 -24.84 -5.70
CA PHE A 263 3.66 -24.76 -4.24
C PHE A 263 2.32 -24.39 -3.60
N VAL A 264 1.32 -24.00 -4.41
CA VAL A 264 0.00 -23.60 -3.91
C VAL A 264 -1.00 -24.73 -4.09
N TYR A 265 -1.49 -25.24 -2.96
CA TYR A 265 -2.55 -26.24 -2.91
C TYR A 265 -3.89 -25.54 -2.77
N TYR A 266 -4.86 -25.93 -3.60
CA TYR A 266 -6.24 -25.48 -3.49
C TYR A 266 -7.05 -26.66 -2.95
N GLU A 267 -7.73 -26.49 -1.82
CA GLU A 267 -8.56 -27.54 -1.20
C GLU A 267 -9.76 -27.99 -2.05
N GLY A 268 -9.97 -27.42 -3.24
CA GLY A 268 -11.05 -27.76 -4.17
C GLY A 268 -10.58 -28.13 -5.59
N GLY A 269 -9.38 -28.68 -5.74
CA GLY A 269 -8.75 -28.97 -7.04
C GLY A 269 -8.31 -30.40 -7.23
#